data_AF-A0A7X7ARZ6-F1
#
_entry.id   AF-A0A7X7ARZ6-F1
#
_cell.length_a   1.000
_cell.length_b   1.000
_cell.length_c   1.000
_cell.angle_alpha   90.00
_cell.angle_beta   90.00
_cell.angle_gamma   90.00
#
_symmetry.space_group_name_H-M   'P 1'
#
loop_
_entity.id
_entity.type
_entity.pdbx_description
1 polymer ?
#
loop_
_entity_poly.entity_id
_entity_poly.type
_entity_poly.pdbx_seq_one_letter_code
_entity_poly.pdbx_strand_id
1 'polypeptide(L)'
;MKKVFNYMLLFLFFLIFIYALVSIVIWQKDNSETKEDYKKIMEEVKITENSDNINSSLLDVDFGKLKEENSDLKGWIKVLGTDINYPFVQGKNNDYYLK
;
A
#
# COMPACT_ATOMS: atom_id res chain seq x y z
N MET A 1 30.32 -32.26 -25.78
CA MET A 1 29.85 -32.28 -24.38
C MET A 1 29.85 -30.89 -23.73
N LYS A 2 30.97 -30.16 -23.67
CA LYS A 2 31.03 -28.81 -23.06
C LYS A 2 30.03 -27.78 -23.64
N LYS A 3 29.84 -27.75 -24.97
CA LYS A 3 28.86 -26.85 -25.61
C LYS A 3 27.41 -27.15 -25.22
N VAL A 4 27.04 -28.44 -25.16
CA VAL A 4 25.69 -28.89 -24.76
C VAL A 4 25.42 -28.53 -23.30
N PHE A 5 26.42 -28.70 -22.43
CA PHE A 5 26.35 -28.28 -21.03
C PHE A 5 26.13 -26.77 -20.89
N ASN A 6 26.84 -25.95 -21.67
CA ASN A 6 26.66 -24.50 -21.65
C ASN A 6 25.25 -24.08 -22.09
N TYR A 7 24.66 -24.73 -23.10
CA TYR A 7 23.28 -24.46 -23.50
C TYR A 7 22.25 -24.86 -22.44
N MET A 8 22.45 -26.00 -21.76
CA MET A 8 21.60 -26.38 -20.62
C MET A 8 21.67 -25.36 -19.49
N LEU A 9 22.87 -24.90 -19.15
CA LEU A 9 23.07 -23.88 -18.11
C LEU A 9 22.43 -22.54 -18.48
N LEU A 10 22.55 -22.14 -19.75
CA LEU A 10 21.94 -20.91 -20.26
C LEU A 10 20.41 -20.98 -20.23
N PHE A 11 19.84 -22.13 -20.55
CA PHE A 11 18.40 -22.36 -20.44
C PHE A 11 17.89 -22.24 -19.00
N LEU A 12 18.63 -22.80 -18.02
CA LEU A 12 18.30 -22.67 -16.60
C LEU A 12 18.28 -21.21 -16.16
N PHE A 13 19.31 -20.43 -16.52
CA PHE A 13 19.32 -18.99 -16.22
C PHE A 13 18.21 -18.22 -16.91
N PHE A 14 17.84 -18.63 -18.13
CA PHE A 14 16.73 -18.02 -18.85
C PHE A 14 15.38 -18.24 -18.14
N LEU A 15 15.14 -19.42 -17.58
CA LEU A 15 13.93 -19.68 -16.78
C LEU A 15 13.88 -18.82 -15.51
N ILE A 16 15.01 -18.70 -14.80
CA ILE A 16 15.11 -17.84 -13.61
C ILE A 16 14.87 -16.37 -13.99
N PHE A 17 15.40 -15.94 -15.13
CA PHE A 17 15.20 -14.58 -15.64
C PHE A 17 13.72 -14.30 -15.97
N ILE A 18 13.02 -15.23 -16.64
CA ILE A 18 11.59 -15.09 -16.90
C ILE A 18 10.79 -14.99 -15.60
N TYR A 19 11.09 -15.84 -14.62
CA TYR A 19 10.42 -15.80 -13.31
C TYR A 19 10.60 -14.44 -12.61
N ALA A 20 11.82 -13.88 -12.65
CA ALA A 20 12.10 -12.56 -12.10
C ALA A 20 11.27 -11.46 -12.81
N LEU A 21 11.18 -11.51 -14.15
CA LEU A 21 10.36 -10.56 -14.91
C LEU A 21 8.88 -10.63 -14.52
N VAL A 22 8.30 -11.83 -14.41
CA VAL A 22 6.91 -12.01 -13.99
C VAL A 22 6.69 -11.43 -12.58
N SER A 23 7.61 -11.69 -11.66
CA SER A 23 7.52 -11.20 -10.27
C SER A 23 7.55 -9.66 -10.20
N ILE A 24 8.37 -9.02 -11.03
CA ILE A 24 8.44 -7.55 -11.11
C ILE A 24 7.11 -6.97 -11.63
N VAL A 25 6.51 -7.60 -12.65
CA VAL A 25 5.23 -7.15 -13.21
C VAL A 25 4.11 -7.27 -12.18
N ILE A 26 4.06 -8.37 -11.43
CA ILE A 26 3.10 -8.57 -10.33
C ILE A 26 3.30 -7.46 -9.27
N TRP A 27 4.54 -7.25 -8.81
CA TRP A 27 4.84 -6.22 -7.82
C TRP A 27 4.45 -4.80 -8.28
N GLN A 28 4.67 -4.48 -9.56
CA GLN A 28 4.25 -3.18 -10.12
C GLN A 28 2.74 -3.00 -10.09
N LYS A 29 1.98 -4.06 -10.37
CA LYS A 29 0.52 -4.04 -10.32
C LYS A 29 0.03 -3.86 -8.88
N ASP A 30 0.54 -4.65 -7.94
CA ASP A 30 0.14 -4.60 -6.53
C ASP A 30 0.40 -3.21 -5.91
N ASN A 31 1.53 -2.59 -6.26
CA ASN A 31 1.87 -1.23 -5.83
C ASN A 31 0.95 -0.16 -6.46
N SER A 32 0.40 -0.41 -7.65
CA SER A 32 -0.56 0.50 -8.27
C SER A 32 -1.93 0.42 -7.58
N GLU A 33 -2.39 -0.79 -7.28
CA GLU A 33 -3.67 -1.02 -6.60
C GLU A 33 -3.67 -0.38 -5.20
N THR A 34 -2.58 -0.56 -4.44
CA THR A 34 -2.41 0.05 -3.11
C THR A 34 -2.55 1.59 -3.12
N LYS A 35 -2.00 2.25 -4.16
CA LYS A 35 -2.10 3.71 -4.32
C LYS A 35 -3.52 4.16 -4.64
N GLU A 36 -4.25 3.36 -5.42
CA GLU A 36 -5.63 3.65 -5.79
C GLU A 36 -6.56 3.53 -4.57
N ASP A 37 -6.42 2.48 -3.78
CA ASP A 37 -7.22 2.27 -2.58
C ASP A 37 -6.94 3.35 -1.53
N TYR A 38 -5.67 3.73 -1.37
CA TYR A 38 -5.32 4.90 -0.55
C TYR A 38 -6.04 6.17 -1.04
N LYS A 39 -6.01 6.45 -2.35
CA LYS A 39 -6.67 7.64 -2.92
C LYS A 39 -8.17 7.66 -2.65
N LYS A 40 -8.85 6.51 -2.76
CA LYS A 40 -10.29 6.39 -2.46
C LYS A 40 -10.60 6.75 -1.01
N ILE A 41 -9.87 6.17 -0.06
CA ILE A 41 -10.02 6.47 1.37
C ILE A 41 -9.80 7.97 1.62
N MET A 42 -8.79 8.56 0.99
CA MET A 42 -8.47 9.98 1.14
C MET A 42 -9.47 10.93 0.48
N GLU A 43 -10.22 10.49 -0.53
CA GLU A 43 -11.30 11.26 -1.15
C GLU A 43 -12.59 11.20 -0.31
N GLU A 44 -12.85 10.06 0.33
CA GLU A 44 -13.98 9.90 1.26
C GLU A 44 -13.78 10.69 2.56
N VAL A 45 -12.54 10.72 3.04
CA VAL A 45 -12.14 11.56 4.16
C VAL A 45 -12.01 12.98 3.62
N LYS A 46 -12.97 13.87 3.92
CA LYS A 46 -12.93 15.28 3.47
C LYS A 46 -11.79 16.04 4.15
N ILE A 47 -10.55 15.83 3.70
CA ILE A 47 -9.41 16.54 4.24
C ILE A 47 -9.47 17.98 3.75
N THR A 48 -9.97 18.87 4.60
CA THR A 48 -9.88 20.31 4.36
C THR A 48 -8.50 20.77 4.83
N GLU A 49 -7.49 20.65 3.97
CA GLU A 49 -6.18 21.27 4.21
C GLU A 49 -6.32 22.78 3.97
N ASN A 50 -6.65 23.53 5.04
CA ASN A 50 -6.56 24.98 4.99
C ASN A 50 -5.10 25.38 5.27
N SER A 51 -4.33 25.71 4.22
CA SER A 51 -2.88 25.95 4.29
C SER A 51 -2.47 27.16 5.13
N ASP A 52 -3.43 27.97 5.58
CA ASP A 52 -3.15 29.30 6.12
C ASP A 52 -3.25 29.38 7.65
N ASN A 53 -3.57 28.26 8.33
CA ASN A 53 -3.56 28.22 9.80
C ASN A 53 -3.02 26.87 10.31
N ILE A 54 -1.79 26.90 10.83
CA ILE A 54 -1.09 25.78 11.49
C ILE A 54 -1.95 25.14 12.62
N ASN A 55 -2.94 25.87 13.12
CA ASN A 55 -3.85 25.44 14.18
C ASN A 55 -5.22 24.90 13.70
N SER A 56 -5.45 24.76 12.38
CA SER A 56 -6.78 24.42 11.84
C SER A 56 -6.84 23.19 10.92
N SER A 57 -5.83 22.32 10.95
CA SER A 57 -5.98 20.98 10.34
C SER A 57 -6.81 20.08 11.27
N LEU A 58 -8.08 20.45 11.45
CA LEU A 58 -9.06 19.53 12.03
C LEU A 58 -9.42 18.55 10.91
N LEU A 59 -8.90 17.34 11.03
CA LEU A 59 -9.35 16.21 10.22
C LEU A 59 -10.84 15.98 10.49
N ASP A 60 -11.70 16.28 9.52
CA ASP A 60 -13.12 15.92 9.55
C ASP A 60 -13.29 14.56 8.88
N VAL A 61 -13.10 13.50 9.68
CA VAL A 61 -13.19 12.10 9.23
C VAL A 61 -14.58 11.55 9.58
N ASP A 62 -15.34 11.16 8.57
CA ASP A 62 -16.57 10.37 8.76
C ASP A 62 -16.22 8.90 9.02
N PHE A 63 -16.02 8.57 10.31
CA PHE A 63 -15.72 7.20 10.73
C PHE A 63 -16.88 6.22 10.54
N GLY A 64 -18.12 6.70 10.29
CA GLY A 64 -19.28 5.83 10.11
C GLY A 64 -19.09 4.91 8.91
N LYS A 65 -18.84 5.50 7.75
CA LYS A 65 -18.64 4.77 6.49
C LYS A 65 -17.38 3.91 6.51
N LEU A 66 -16.27 4.44 6.99
CA LEU A 66 -15.01 3.70 7.04
C LEU A 66 -15.10 2.46 7.95
N LYS A 67 -15.93 2.51 8.99
CA LYS A 67 -16.16 1.37 9.88
C LYS A 67 -17.10 0.31 9.29
N GLU A 68 -17.93 0.68 8.32
CA GLU A 68 -18.70 -0.28 7.51
C GLU A 68 -17.78 -1.07 6.57
N GLU A 69 -16.75 -0.42 6.01
CA GLU A 69 -15.74 -1.10 5.19
C GLU A 69 -14.80 -1.96 6.03
N ASN A 70 -14.39 -1.48 7.21
CA ASN A 70 -13.53 -2.23 8.11
C ASN A 70 -13.86 -2.01 9.59
N SER A 71 -14.43 -3.02 10.23
CA SER A 71 -14.79 -2.97 11.66
C SER A 71 -13.61 -2.82 12.62
N ASP A 72 -12.39 -3.16 12.16
CA ASP A 72 -11.17 -3.07 12.95
C ASP A 72 -10.60 -1.64 12.97
N LEU A 73 -11.15 -0.72 12.17
CA LEU A 73 -10.80 0.70 12.20
C LEU A 73 -10.96 1.29 13.60
N LYS A 74 -9.90 1.94 14.09
CA LYS A 74 -9.88 2.60 15.40
C LYS A 74 -9.71 4.11 15.34
N GLY A 75 -9.13 4.64 14.26
CA GLY A 75 -8.95 6.07 14.14
C GLY A 75 -8.07 6.46 12.96
N TRP A 76 -7.52 7.66 13.05
CA TRP A 76 -6.71 8.28 12.02
C TRP A 76 -5.46 8.94 12.62
N ILE A 77 -4.34 8.90 11.92
CA ILE A 77 -3.10 9.57 12.30
C ILE A 77 -2.66 10.54 11.20
N LYS A 78 -2.54 11.83 11.56
CA LYS A 78 -1.88 12.86 10.75
C LYS A 78 -0.75 13.47 11.55
N VAL A 79 0.45 13.49 10.98
CA VAL A 79 1.60 14.17 11.57
C VAL A 79 1.91 15.39 10.72
N LEU A 80 1.70 16.57 11.30
CA LEU A 80 1.93 17.85 10.63
C LEU A 80 3.39 17.98 10.18
N GLY A 81 3.60 18.50 8.97
CA GLY A 81 4.93 18.62 8.38
C GLY A 81 5.51 17.31 7.81
N THR A 82 4.71 16.25 7.70
CA THR A 82 5.11 14.98 7.06
C THR A 82 4.00 14.45 6.13
N ASP A 83 4.34 13.44 5.35
CA ASP A 83 3.39 12.70 4.52
C ASP A 83 2.58 11.64 5.31
N ILE A 84 2.73 11.56 6.64
CA ILE A 84 1.97 10.63 7.47
C ILE A 84 0.54 11.15 7.62
N ASN A 85 -0.40 10.47 6.94
CA ASN A 85 -1.82 10.80 6.93
C ASN A 85 -2.66 9.55 6.61
N TYR A 86 -2.83 8.66 7.59
CA TYR A 86 -3.36 7.32 7.36
C TYR A 86 -4.40 6.90 8.40
N PRO A 87 -5.37 6.02 8.04
CA PRO A 87 -6.18 5.33 9.03
C PRO A 87 -5.32 4.33 9.81
N PHE A 88 -5.72 4.02 11.03
CA PHE A 88 -5.14 2.91 11.79
C PHE A 88 -6.23 1.99 12.35
N VAL A 89 -5.88 0.71 12.41
CA VAL A 89 -6.75 -0.42 12.75
C VAL A 89 -6.20 -1.18 13.94
N GLN A 90 -7.03 -2.03 14.55
CA GLN A 90 -6.61 -2.95 15.60
C GLN A 90 -7.20 -4.33 15.32
N GLY A 91 -6.35 -5.23 14.83
CA GLY A 91 -6.68 -6.64 14.69
C GLY A 91 -6.62 -7.41 16.01
N LYS A 92 -6.92 -8.71 15.95
CA LYS A 92 -6.81 -9.62 17.11
C LYS A 92 -5.37 -9.93 17.52
N ASN A 93 -4.42 -9.70 16.62
CA ASN A 93 -2.98 -9.89 16.81
C ASN A 93 -2.21 -8.86 15.98
N ASN A 94 -0.88 -8.89 16.09
CA ASN A 94 0.01 -7.95 15.40
C ASN A 94 0.45 -8.42 14.01
N ASP A 95 0.00 -9.60 13.54
CA ASP A 95 0.51 -10.20 12.30
C ASP A 95 -0.44 -9.98 11.11
N TYR A 96 -1.75 -9.85 11.37
CA TYR A 96 -2.77 -9.84 10.33
C TYR A 96 -2.62 -8.67 9.34
N TYR A 97 -2.29 -7.47 9.83
CA TYR A 97 -2.15 -6.24 9.02
C TYR A 97 -0.72 -5.95 8.54
N LEU A 98 0.21 -6.88 8.72
CA LEU A 98 1.61 -6.74 8.26
C LEU A 98 1.87 -7.41 6.90
N LYS A 99 0.86 -8.04 6.32
CA LYS A 99 0.99 -8.87 5.11
C LYS A 99 0.49 -8.15 3.88
#